data_AF-A0A950S8U3-F1
#
_entry.id   AF-A0A950S8U3-F1
#
_cell.length_a   1.000
_cell.length_b   1.000
_cell.length_c   1.000
_cell.angle_alpha   90.00
_cell.angle_beta   90.00
_cell.angle_gamma   90.00
#
_symmetry.space_group_name_H-M   'P 1'
#
loop_
_entity.id
_entity.type
_entity.pdbx_description
1 polymer ?
#
loop_
_entity_poly.entity_id
_entity_poly.type
_entity_poly.pdbx_seq_one_letter_code
_entity_poly.pdbx_strand_id
1 'polypeptide(L)'
;MAVETYDWIDTTNLSALVANFARVHMLLSMFDGDPQKWIEFLEWNGTDEERRRDLPFAEDLKRRIAEDPEYLDRLRHLVRDFSTLV
;
A
#
# COMPACT_ATOMS: atom_id res chain seq x y z
N MET A 1 27.69 1.67 23.82
CA MET A 1 26.75 2.37 22.91
C MET A 1 26.39 1.39 21.81
N ALA A 2 25.12 0.99 21.70
CA ALA A 2 24.66 0.16 20.60
C ALA A 2 24.58 1.04 19.35
N VAL A 3 25.33 0.68 18.31
CA VAL A 3 25.21 1.33 17.01
C VAL A 3 23.97 0.73 16.34
N GLU A 4 22.90 1.51 16.24
CA GLU A 4 21.75 1.13 15.42
C GLU A 4 22.18 1.15 13.96
N THR A 5 22.33 -0.03 13.37
CA THR A 5 22.53 -0.19 11.94
C THR A 5 21.18 -0.09 11.25
N TYR A 6 20.98 0.97 10.48
CA TYR A 6 19.86 1.09 9.56
C TYR A 6 20.19 0.33 8.29
N ASP A 7 19.56 -0.82 8.07
CA ASP A 7 19.57 -1.46 6.76
C ASP A 7 18.66 -0.67 5.82
N TRP A 8 19.26 0.05 4.89
CA TRP A 8 18.55 0.58 3.73
C TRP A 8 18.13 -0.59 2.86
N ILE A 9 16.91 -1.09 3.08
CA ILE A 9 16.31 -2.06 2.18
C ILE A 9 16.08 -1.35 0.85
N ASP A 10 16.87 -1.73 -0.15
CA ASP A 10 16.67 -1.28 -1.53
C ASP A 10 15.33 -1.85 -2.02
N THR A 11 14.29 -1.03 -1.92
CA THR A 11 12.91 -1.40 -2.26
C THR A 11 12.74 -1.71 -3.75
N THR A 12 13.76 -1.46 -4.59
CA THR A 12 13.73 -1.83 -6.01
C THR A 12 13.73 -3.34 -6.26
N ASN A 13 14.12 -4.16 -5.27
CA ASN A 13 14.20 -5.62 -5.38
C ASN A 13 13.20 -6.39 -4.50
N LEU A 14 12.30 -5.69 -3.82
CA LEU A 14 11.14 -6.34 -3.20
C LEU A 14 10.29 -6.89 -4.34
N SER A 15 10.10 -8.22 -4.38
CA SER A 15 9.29 -8.86 -5.41
C SER A 15 7.95 -8.14 -5.57
N ALA A 16 7.34 -8.18 -6.76
CA ALA A 16 6.06 -7.51 -7.02
C ALA A 16 5.00 -7.81 -5.94
N LEU A 17 5.05 -9.00 -5.34
CA LEU A 17 4.22 -9.39 -4.20
C LEU A 17 4.48 -8.54 -2.95
N VAL A 18 5.74 -8.36 -2.54
CA VAL A 18 6.07 -7.58 -1.34
C VAL A 18 5.77 -6.09 -1.55
N ALA A 19 6.05 -5.56 -2.75
CA ALA A 19 5.67 -4.19 -3.09
C ALA A 19 4.15 -3.97 -3.02
N ASN A 20 3.36 -4.92 -3.54
CA ASN A 20 1.90 -4.86 -3.45
C ASN A 20 1.40 -5.01 -2.00
N PHE A 21 2.05 -5.84 -1.19
CA PHE A 21 1.73 -5.96 0.23
C PHE A 21 1.99 -4.64 0.98
N ALA A 22 3.13 -3.99 0.74
CA ALA A 22 3.44 -2.69 1.33
C ALA A 22 2.40 -1.62 0.93
N ARG A 23 1.98 -1.62 -0.34
CA ARG A 23 0.90 -0.74 -0.83
C ARG A 23 -0.43 -0.98 -0.14
N VAL A 24 -0.83 -2.24 0.06
CA VAL A 24 -2.05 -2.58 0.79
C VAL A 24 -1.97 -2.11 2.25
N HIS A 25 -0.82 -2.30 2.90
CA HIS A 25 -0.60 -1.78 4.25
C HIS A 25 -0.75 -0.25 4.29
N MET A 26 -0.12 0.47 3.36
CA MET A 26 -0.20 1.92 3.28
C MET A 26 -1.64 2.41 3.05
N LEU A 27 -2.40 1.76 2.16
CA LEU A 27 -3.82 2.03 1.96
C LEU A 27 -4.59 1.94 3.28
N LEU A 28 -4.41 0.85 4.03
CA LEU A 28 -5.18 0.61 5.25
C LEU A 28 -4.77 1.52 6.40
N SER A 29 -3.48 1.85 6.52
CA SER A 29 -2.95 2.61 7.67
C SER A 29 -2.97 4.13 7.48
N MET A 30 -2.72 4.61 6.26
CA MET A 30 -2.63 6.05 5.97
C MET A 30 -3.91 6.62 5.36
N PHE A 31 -4.69 5.77 4.69
CA PHE A 31 -5.87 6.20 3.93
C PHE A 31 -7.18 5.53 4.39
N ASP A 32 -7.16 4.84 5.54
CA ASP A 32 -8.32 4.15 6.15
C ASP A 32 -9.00 3.11 5.24
N GLY A 33 -8.29 2.59 4.24
CA GLY A 33 -8.88 1.71 3.24
C GLY A 33 -9.61 2.43 2.10
N ASP A 34 -9.54 3.76 2.03
CA ASP A 34 -10.19 4.57 1.00
C ASP A 34 -9.19 4.91 -0.13
N PRO A 35 -9.28 4.24 -1.30
CA PRO A 35 -8.39 4.53 -2.41
C PRO A 35 -8.59 5.93 -2.99
N GLN A 36 -9.74 6.58 -2.79
CA GLN A 36 -9.97 7.94 -3.26
C GLN A 36 -9.08 8.94 -2.51
N LYS A 37 -8.95 8.80 -1.18
CA LYS A 37 -8.03 9.64 -0.38
C LYS A 37 -6.58 9.49 -0.83
N TRP A 38 -6.19 8.28 -1.22
CA TRP A 38 -4.83 8.03 -1.72
C TRP A 38 -4.61 8.68 -3.10
N ILE A 39 -5.57 8.55 -4.02
CA ILE A 39 -5.51 9.22 -5.33
C ILE A 39 -5.37 10.74 -5.15
N GLU A 40 -6.21 11.34 -4.31
CA GLU A 40 -6.14 12.78 -4.01
C GLU A 40 -4.76 13.14 -3.43
N PHE A 41 -4.24 12.36 -2.48
CA PHE A 41 -2.91 12.60 -1.95
C PHE A 41 -1.82 12.60 -3.03
N LEU A 42 -1.84 11.64 -3.96
CA LEU A 42 -0.87 11.55 -5.06
C LEU A 42 -1.00 12.71 -6.05
N GLU A 43 -2.22 13.17 -6.33
CA GLU A 43 -2.45 14.32 -7.20
C GLU A 43 -1.86 15.60 -6.58
N TRP A 44 -2.17 15.86 -5.31
CA TRP A 44 -1.78 17.09 -4.62
C TRP A 44 -0.31 17.10 -4.16
N ASN A 45 0.22 15.97 -3.70
CA ASN A 45 1.50 15.91 -2.97
C ASN A 45 2.51 14.92 -3.58
N GLY A 46 2.09 14.03 -4.48
CA GLY A 46 2.96 13.01 -5.03
C GLY A 46 4.04 13.57 -5.95
N THR A 47 5.23 13.00 -5.89
CA THR A 47 6.26 13.18 -6.91
C THR A 47 5.84 12.48 -8.22
N ASP A 48 6.48 12.85 -9.34
CA ASP A 48 6.17 12.22 -10.64
C ASP A 48 6.41 10.69 -10.63
N GLU A 49 7.41 10.23 -9.87
CA GLU A 49 7.70 8.81 -9.74
C GLU A 49 6.64 8.07 -8.90
N GLU A 50 6.19 8.66 -7.79
CA GLU A 50 5.11 8.09 -6.97
C GLU A 50 3.81 8.03 -7.76
N ARG A 51 3.46 9.10 -8.49
CA ARG A 51 2.29 9.09 -9.38
C ARG A 51 2.39 7.98 -10.41
N ARG A 52 3.53 7.85 -11.09
CA ARG A 52 3.75 6.82 -12.12
C ARG A 52 3.62 5.40 -11.57
N ARG A 53 4.07 5.15 -10.33
CA ARG A 53 4.06 3.81 -9.72
C ARG A 53 2.76 3.46 -9.02
N ASP A 54 2.20 4.40 -8.27
CA ASP A 54 1.16 4.09 -7.26
C ASP A 54 -0.23 4.56 -7.68
N LEU A 55 -0.35 5.55 -8.56
CA LEU A 55 -1.66 5.99 -9.07
C LEU A 55 -2.40 4.86 -9.81
N PRO A 56 -1.77 4.10 -10.74
CA PRO A 56 -2.47 2.99 -11.41
C PRO A 56 -2.91 1.90 -10.42
N PHE A 57 -2.17 1.70 -9.34
CA PHE A 57 -2.52 0.74 -8.30
C PHE A 57 -3.74 1.22 -7.51
N ALA A 58 -3.76 2.49 -7.09
CA ALA A 58 -4.88 3.06 -6.35
C ALA A 58 -6.18 3.10 -7.19
N GLU A 59 -6.07 3.42 -8.48
CA GLU A 59 -7.20 3.37 -9.43
C GLU A 59 -7.74 1.95 -9.63
N ASP A 60 -6.86 0.96 -9.83
CA ASP A 60 -7.28 -0.44 -9.97
C ASP A 60 -7.97 -0.93 -8.69
N LEU A 61 -7.46 -0.53 -7.52
CA LEU A 61 -8.03 -0.91 -6.25
C LEU A 61 -9.39 -0.26 -6.01
N LYS A 62 -9.56 1.01 -6.38
CA LYS A 62 -10.86 1.71 -6.37
C LYS A 62 -11.88 0.96 -7.23
N ARG A 63 -11.49 0.55 -8.44
CA ARG A 63 -12.36 -0.25 -9.32
C ARG A 63 -12.73 -1.58 -8.69
N ARG A 64 -11.76 -2.34 -8.16
CA ARG A 64 -12.01 -3.64 -7.53
C ARG A 64 -12.95 -3.55 -6.33
N ILE A 65 -12.79 -2.53 -5.49
CA ILE A 65 -13.69 -2.31 -4.33
C ILE A 65 -15.10 -1.96 -4.79
N ALA A 66 -15.23 -1.18 -5.88
CA ALA A 66 -16.55 -0.87 -6.45
C ALA A 66 -17.25 -2.10 -7.04
N GLU A 67 -16.49 -3.01 -7.67
CA GLU A 67 -16.98 -4.27 -8.22
C GLU A 67 -17.26 -5.33 -7.13
N ASP A 68 -16.45 -5.34 -6.08
CA ASP A 68 -16.54 -6.27 -4.96
C ASP A 68 -16.28 -5.55 -3.62
N PRO A 69 -17.34 -5.08 -2.95
CA PRO A 69 -17.21 -4.38 -1.68
C PRO A 69 -16.55 -5.20 -0.56
N GLU A 70 -16.64 -6.53 -0.61
CA GLU A 70 -16.02 -7.42 0.38
C GLU A 70 -14.50 -7.53 0.19
N TYR A 71 -13.97 -7.09 -0.96
CA TYR A 71 -12.54 -7.11 -1.25
C TYR A 71 -11.71 -6.38 -0.17
N LEU A 72 -12.19 -5.22 0.28
CA LEU A 72 -11.50 -4.43 1.31
C LEU A 72 -11.43 -5.19 2.63
N ASP A 73 -12.51 -5.86 3.02
CA ASP A 73 -12.52 -6.64 4.25
C ASP A 73 -11.59 -7.85 4.15
N ARG A 74 -11.49 -8.50 2.99
CA ARG A 74 -10.49 -9.57 2.77
C ARG A 74 -9.06 -9.06 2.89
N LEU A 75 -8.76 -7.86 2.37
CA LEU A 75 -7.44 -7.23 2.55
C LEU A 75 -7.14 -6.95 4.03
N ARG A 76 -8.11 -6.44 4.78
CA ARG A 76 -7.97 -6.19 6.23
C ARG A 76 -7.66 -7.48 7.00
N HIS A 77 -8.36 -8.57 6.68
CA HIS A 77 -8.10 -9.87 7.29
C HIS A 77 -6.70 -10.39 6.95
N LEU A 78 -6.31 -10.35 5.67
CA LEU A 78 -4.98 -10.77 5.23
C LEU A 78 -3.85 -10.02 5.95
N VAL A 79 -3.96 -8.69 6.06
CA VAL A 79 -2.97 -7.87 6.75
C VAL A 79 -2.91 -8.18 8.25
N ARG A 80 -4.06 -8.38 8.90
CA ARG A 80 -4.13 -8.77 10.30
C ARG A 80 -3.47 -10.14 10.53
N ASP A 81 -3.82 -11.14 9.73
CA ASP A 81 -3.31 -12.50 9.87
C ASP A 81 -1.79 -12.55 9.68
N PHE A 82 -1.26 -11.81 8.70
CA PHE A 82 0.18 -11.67 8.51
C PHE A 82 0.87 -10.97 9.69
N SER A 83 0.26 -9.91 10.24
CA SER A 83 0.83 -9.16 11.35
C SER A 83 0.89 -9.96 12.65
N THR A 84 0.11 -11.04 12.77
CA THR A 84 0.15 -11.96 13.93
C THR A 84 1.18 -13.10 13.81
N LEU A 85 1.79 -13.28 12.62
CA LEU A 85 2.77 -14.33 12.36
C LEU A 85 4.23 -13.87 12.60
N VAL A 86 4.43 -12.57 12.79
CA VAL A 86 5.74 -11.93 13.05
C VAL A 86 5.80 -11.52 14.52
#